data_AF-A0A9W9B4L9-F1
#
_entry.id   AF-A0A9W9B4L9-F1
#
_cell.length_a   1.000
_cell.length_b   1.000
_cell.length_c   1.000
_cell.angle_alpha   90.00
_cell.angle_beta   90.00
_cell.angle_gamma   90.00
#
_symmetry.space_group_name_H-M   'P 1'
#
loop_
_entity.id
_entity.type
_entity.pdbx_description
1 polymer ?
#
loop_
_entity_poly.entity_id
_entity_poly.type
_entity_poly.pdbx_seq_one_letter_code
_entity_poly.pdbx_strand_id
1 'polypeptide(L)'
;MVSKKTKHTKRAVKEAQETGPSAEPTAGPSSSPSPAGLNPNDTPPSPSPEPDPLEEGNIVQRAEKVKEKGNVAFKATKYQEAIEHYTKAIEMNPLEPAFLTNRAASYMALKRFRPALDDCQHAATLQSANPSAKTLLRLARCQLALGSPTPAFSTLRSVLALEPKNSAAVQLKSKISELENHMKTFETAREKKDWGLARLALDKCMQGIEGEAGEVPTDWRVWKVELELAKGNLDSANSAANDAIRLNSNSPEALCLRGLVLMLSGKLPQALQHVQSALRLDPSHLPAQQLRKRVKDIERLKDEGNIAFKAGKLQEAVAKYTDTLERIGEEEIEAKGGQIRATLLSNRATTLVKLQEYDRALADTEASLILYPNSFKALRTQARVNLALENYEQAVRDFKSAVDEAQKDGSTTERDVRELRTELKKAETALKRSKTKDYYKILGVHRECTDIEIKKAYRKESLKHHPDKGGDEEKFKLVVEAHSVLSDPQRRARYDMGEDEDGQNDGMNGGMGGMGGMSQADIANLFAQFNGFGGGGHSHSSRGGPGFSFAF
;
A
#
# COMPACT_ATOMS: atom_id res chain seq x y z
N MET A 1 -10.14 36.94 -39.08
CA MET A 1 -9.31 38.05 -39.61
C MET A 1 -7.85 37.75 -39.29
N VAL A 2 -7.03 37.65 -40.33
CA VAL A 2 -5.61 38.06 -40.47
C VAL A 2 -4.66 37.68 -39.31
N SER A 3 -3.78 36.67 -39.39
CA SER A 3 -2.65 36.39 -40.30
C SER A 3 -1.40 37.25 -40.09
N LYS A 4 -0.23 36.58 -40.12
CA LYS A 4 1.19 37.03 -40.18
C LYS A 4 1.89 37.27 -38.84
N LYS A 5 3.17 36.93 -38.63
CA LYS A 5 4.18 36.06 -39.28
C LYS A 5 5.43 36.14 -38.38
N THR A 6 6.09 35.00 -38.19
CA THR A 6 7.54 34.75 -38.08
C THR A 6 8.54 35.89 -37.84
N LYS A 7 9.49 35.64 -36.93
CA LYS A 7 10.92 35.96 -37.16
C LYS A 7 11.86 34.92 -36.51
N HIS A 8 12.64 34.28 -37.38
CA HIS A 8 13.83 33.50 -37.08
C HIS A 8 14.99 34.40 -36.63
N THR A 9 15.92 33.82 -35.85
CA THR A 9 17.31 34.30 -35.79
C THR A 9 18.24 33.11 -36.00
N LYS A 10 18.74 32.99 -37.24
CA LYS A 10 20.02 32.38 -37.57
C LYS A 10 21.14 33.30 -37.05
N ARG A 11 22.25 32.73 -36.59
CA ARG A 11 23.53 33.43 -36.62
C ARG A 11 24.59 32.47 -37.16
N ALA A 12 25.05 32.79 -38.37
CA ALA A 12 26.18 32.18 -39.05
C ALA A 12 27.29 33.24 -39.16
N VAL A 13 28.52 32.76 -38.92
CA VAL A 13 29.76 32.98 -39.69
C VAL A 13 30.15 34.40 -40.16
N LYS A 14 31.37 34.79 -39.77
CA LYS A 14 32.44 35.41 -40.60
C LYS A 14 33.70 35.53 -39.72
N GLU A 15 34.95 35.47 -40.19
CA GLU A 15 35.63 35.03 -41.42
C GLU A 15 37.13 35.34 -41.18
N ALA A 16 38.02 34.49 -41.69
CA ALA A 16 39.41 34.72 -42.13
C ALA A 16 40.05 33.31 -42.26
N GLN A 17 40.12 32.61 -43.42
CA GLN A 17 40.74 32.94 -44.72
C GLN A 17 42.20 33.38 -44.52
N GLU A 18 43.26 32.79 -45.09
CA GLU A 18 43.53 31.89 -46.23
C GLU A 18 44.77 31.01 -45.84
N THR A 19 45.18 29.89 -46.45
CA THR A 19 45.52 29.54 -47.84
C THR A 19 45.68 28.01 -47.97
N GLY A 20 45.28 27.39 -49.08
CA GLY A 20 45.54 25.96 -49.41
C GLY A 20 46.93 25.72 -50.04
N PRO A 21 47.12 24.70 -50.91
CA PRO A 21 46.57 23.34 -50.92
C PRO A 21 47.65 22.26 -51.18
N SER A 22 47.19 21.01 -51.37
CA SER A 22 47.72 19.94 -52.26
C SER A 22 48.64 18.82 -51.74
N ALA A 23 48.10 17.60 -51.92
CA ALA A 23 48.67 16.37 -52.48
C ALA A 23 49.82 15.61 -51.77
N GLU A 24 49.71 14.28 -51.90
CA GLU A 24 50.55 13.17 -51.41
C GLU A 24 52.07 13.44 -51.39
N PRO A 25 52.83 12.75 -50.53
CA PRO A 25 53.67 11.69 -51.09
C PRO A 25 54.00 10.47 -50.19
N THR A 26 54.26 9.39 -50.90
CA THR A 26 55.27 8.31 -50.76
C THR A 26 56.39 8.38 -49.71
N ALA A 27 56.83 7.16 -49.33
CA ALA A 27 58.19 6.69 -49.01
C ALA A 27 58.78 6.90 -47.58
N GLY A 28 59.43 5.83 -47.08
CA GLY A 28 59.98 5.65 -45.71
C GLY A 28 61.24 6.47 -45.36
N PRO A 29 61.97 6.12 -44.26
CA PRO A 29 62.82 4.94 -44.28
C PRO A 29 62.98 4.17 -42.94
N SER A 30 63.67 3.04 -43.10
CA SER A 30 64.24 2.07 -42.16
C SER A 30 65.21 2.61 -41.09
N SER A 31 65.25 1.96 -39.93
CA SER A 31 66.50 1.55 -39.27
C SER A 31 66.30 0.36 -38.32
N SER A 32 67.33 -0.48 -38.28
CA SER A 32 67.37 -1.90 -37.94
C SER A 32 67.42 -2.21 -36.44
N PRO A 33 67.30 -3.50 -36.06
CA PRO A 33 68.53 -4.24 -35.75
C PRO A 33 68.64 -5.60 -36.45
N SER A 34 69.88 -5.97 -36.76
CA SER A 34 70.30 -7.23 -37.39
C SER A 34 70.59 -8.32 -36.32
N PRO A 35 71.15 -9.52 -36.65
CA PRO A 35 70.39 -10.77 -36.62
C PRO A 35 71.01 -11.83 -35.70
N ALA A 36 70.24 -12.85 -35.32
CA ALA A 36 70.79 -14.08 -34.76
C ALA A 36 70.03 -15.30 -35.29
N GLY A 37 70.75 -16.14 -36.03
CA GLY A 37 70.50 -17.59 -36.16
C GLY A 37 69.36 -18.01 -37.10
N LEU A 38 69.68 -18.20 -38.37
CA LEU A 38 68.91 -19.04 -39.29
C LEU A 38 69.09 -20.53 -38.89
N ASN A 39 68.01 -21.21 -38.53
CA ASN A 39 67.90 -22.66 -38.68
C ASN A 39 67.19 -22.93 -40.02
N PRO A 40 67.81 -23.60 -40.99
CA PRO A 40 67.17 -23.92 -42.26
C PRO A 40 66.37 -25.21 -42.10
N ASN A 41 65.14 -25.15 -41.58
CA ASN A 41 64.21 -26.29 -41.72
C ASN A 41 62.71 -26.01 -41.49
N ASP A 42 62.20 -24.81 -41.77
CA ASP A 42 60.75 -24.56 -41.71
C ASP A 42 60.16 -24.35 -43.11
N THR A 43 59.64 -25.43 -43.68
CA THR A 43 58.66 -25.43 -44.79
C THR A 43 57.33 -24.81 -44.34
N PRO A 44 56.59 -24.11 -45.23
CA PRO A 44 55.28 -23.53 -44.89
C PRO A 44 54.25 -24.63 -44.54
N PRO A 45 53.28 -24.37 -43.64
CA PRO A 45 52.28 -25.36 -43.29
C PRO A 45 51.37 -25.64 -44.49
N SER A 46 51.38 -26.89 -44.94
CA SER A 46 50.43 -27.44 -45.91
C SER A 46 48.98 -27.32 -45.41
N PRO A 47 47.99 -27.20 -46.32
CA PRO A 47 46.59 -27.31 -45.94
C PRO A 47 46.34 -28.68 -45.29
N SER A 48 45.61 -28.69 -44.17
CA SER A 48 45.23 -29.91 -43.48
C SER A 48 44.56 -30.89 -44.45
N PRO A 49 44.92 -32.18 -44.44
CA PRO A 49 44.30 -33.15 -45.33
C PRO A 49 42.81 -33.25 -44.99
N GLU A 50 41.94 -33.22 -46.00
CA GLU A 50 40.55 -33.66 -45.84
C GLU A 50 40.56 -35.09 -45.25
N PRO A 51 39.72 -35.39 -44.25
CA PRO A 51 39.78 -36.67 -43.57
C PRO A 51 39.49 -37.81 -44.56
N ASP A 52 40.18 -38.94 -44.37
CA ASP A 52 40.02 -40.12 -45.22
C ASP A 52 38.54 -40.56 -45.21
N PRO A 53 37.86 -40.79 -46.35
CA PRO A 53 36.43 -41.13 -46.39
C PRO A 53 36.04 -42.36 -45.55
N LEU A 54 37.00 -43.26 -45.30
CA LEU A 54 36.85 -44.42 -44.43
C LEU A 54 36.86 -44.06 -42.93
N GLU A 55 37.64 -43.05 -42.52
CA GLU A 55 37.63 -42.52 -41.15
C GLU A 55 36.37 -41.68 -40.89
N GLU A 56 35.94 -40.86 -41.84
CA GLU A 56 34.68 -40.12 -41.73
C GLU A 56 33.47 -41.06 -41.56
N GLY A 57 33.41 -42.12 -42.36
CA GLY A 57 32.36 -43.14 -42.25
C GLY A 57 32.33 -43.84 -40.88
N ASN A 58 33.49 -44.05 -40.26
CA ASN A 58 33.61 -44.66 -38.92
C ASN A 58 33.19 -43.67 -37.81
N ILE A 59 33.54 -42.38 -37.95
CA ILE A 59 33.14 -41.32 -37.02
C ILE A 59 31.62 -41.14 -37.02
N VAL A 60 30.98 -41.11 -38.19
CA VAL A 60 29.52 -40.98 -38.33
C VAL A 60 28.80 -42.17 -37.67
N GLN A 61 29.26 -43.40 -37.92
CA GLN A 61 28.67 -44.60 -37.28
C GLN A 61 28.85 -44.61 -35.76
N ARG A 62 29.99 -44.12 -35.27
CA ARG A 62 30.26 -43.99 -33.83
C ARG A 62 29.34 -42.94 -33.20
N ALA A 63 29.16 -41.78 -33.84
CA ALA A 63 28.25 -40.74 -33.39
C ALA A 63 26.80 -41.24 -33.31
N GLU A 64 26.35 -42.01 -34.29
CA GLU A 64 25.03 -42.65 -34.32
C GLU A 64 24.81 -43.63 -33.15
N LYS A 65 25.80 -44.47 -32.82
CA LYS A 65 25.75 -45.35 -31.65
C LYS A 65 25.65 -44.56 -30.34
N VAL A 66 26.37 -43.43 -30.24
CA VAL A 66 26.33 -42.57 -29.06
C VAL A 66 24.96 -41.88 -28.94
N LYS A 67 24.37 -41.42 -30.05
CA LYS A 67 22.98 -40.92 -30.09
C LYS A 67 22.02 -41.98 -29.57
N GLU A 68 22.14 -43.24 -30.00
CA GLU A 68 21.20 -44.28 -29.56
C GLU A 68 21.29 -44.54 -28.06
N LYS A 69 22.50 -44.49 -27.46
CA LYS A 69 22.65 -44.49 -25.99
C LYS A 69 21.91 -43.30 -25.35
N GLY A 70 21.98 -42.12 -25.96
CA GLY A 70 21.20 -40.95 -25.56
C GLY A 70 19.69 -41.18 -25.67
N ASN A 71 19.21 -41.82 -26.74
CA ASN A 71 17.80 -42.16 -26.93
C ASN A 71 17.30 -43.14 -25.85
N VAL A 72 18.12 -44.14 -25.48
CA VAL A 72 17.83 -45.08 -24.40
C VAL A 72 17.74 -44.34 -23.06
N ALA A 73 18.71 -43.48 -22.75
CA ALA A 73 18.69 -42.66 -21.53
C ALA A 73 17.47 -41.72 -21.48
N PHE A 74 17.10 -41.12 -22.62
CA PHE A 74 15.93 -40.26 -22.75
C PHE A 74 14.63 -41.02 -22.47
N LYS A 75 14.46 -42.21 -23.07
CA LYS A 75 13.31 -43.09 -22.80
C LYS A 75 13.26 -43.55 -21.34
N ALA A 76 14.42 -43.73 -20.71
CA ALA A 76 14.53 -44.04 -19.29
C ALA A 76 14.35 -42.80 -18.38
N THR A 77 13.94 -41.64 -18.91
CA THR A 77 13.76 -40.35 -18.20
C THR A 77 15.03 -39.79 -17.56
N LYS A 78 16.20 -40.34 -17.92
CA LYS A 78 17.51 -39.88 -17.46
C LYS A 78 18.04 -38.76 -18.35
N TYR A 79 17.37 -37.61 -18.28
CA TYR A 79 17.62 -36.51 -19.22
C TYR A 79 19.04 -35.93 -19.14
N GLN A 80 19.65 -35.91 -17.95
CA GLN A 80 21.02 -35.42 -17.79
C GLN A 80 22.05 -36.34 -18.47
N GLU A 81 21.94 -37.66 -18.27
CA GLU A 81 22.77 -38.65 -18.98
C GLU A 81 22.52 -38.59 -20.51
N ALA A 82 21.27 -38.37 -20.94
CA ALA A 82 20.95 -38.20 -22.35
C ALA A 82 21.64 -36.96 -22.95
N ILE A 83 21.67 -35.83 -22.24
CA ILE A 83 22.37 -34.60 -22.66
C ILE A 83 23.86 -34.86 -22.86
N GLU A 84 24.52 -35.58 -21.96
CA GLU A 84 25.93 -35.93 -22.09
C GLU A 84 26.20 -36.78 -23.33
N HIS A 85 25.36 -37.79 -23.59
CA HIS A 85 25.47 -38.62 -24.78
C HIS A 85 25.24 -37.82 -26.06
N TYR A 86 24.21 -36.98 -26.13
CA TYR A 86 24.00 -36.14 -27.32
C TYR A 86 25.11 -35.10 -27.51
N THR A 87 25.67 -34.55 -26.43
CA THR A 87 26.80 -33.62 -26.52
C THR A 87 28.03 -34.29 -27.12
N LYS A 88 28.35 -35.51 -26.68
CA LYS A 88 29.41 -36.34 -27.29
C LYS A 88 29.13 -36.66 -28.76
N ALA A 89 27.87 -36.87 -29.15
CA ALA A 89 27.50 -37.10 -30.55
C ALA A 89 27.68 -35.83 -31.40
N ILE A 90 27.35 -34.65 -30.87
CA ILE A 90 27.53 -33.34 -31.53
C ILE A 90 29.02 -33.02 -31.71
N GLU A 91 29.86 -33.32 -30.71
CA GLU A 91 31.32 -33.16 -30.82
C GLU A 91 31.93 -34.03 -31.92
N MET A 92 31.37 -35.24 -32.16
CA MET A 92 31.84 -36.14 -33.20
C MET A 92 31.35 -35.76 -34.60
N ASN A 93 30.11 -35.25 -34.72
CA ASN A 93 29.55 -34.78 -35.98
C ASN A 93 28.64 -33.56 -35.73
N PRO A 94 29.18 -32.33 -35.84
CA PRO A 94 28.46 -31.10 -35.53
C PRO A 94 27.37 -30.72 -36.53
N LEU A 95 27.41 -31.27 -37.74
CA LEU A 95 26.53 -30.89 -38.84
C LEU A 95 25.20 -31.65 -38.85
N GLU A 96 25.02 -32.63 -37.96
CA GLU A 96 23.81 -33.46 -37.89
C GLU A 96 22.73 -32.82 -37.00
N PRO A 97 21.60 -32.36 -37.57
CA PRO A 97 20.56 -31.66 -36.80
C PRO A 97 19.82 -32.57 -35.80
N ALA A 98 19.79 -33.89 -36.03
CA ALA A 98 19.09 -34.82 -35.14
C ALA A 98 19.68 -34.82 -33.72
N PHE A 99 21.00 -34.66 -33.56
CA PHE A 99 21.63 -34.65 -32.25
C PHE A 99 21.27 -33.39 -31.46
N LEU A 100 21.31 -32.22 -32.11
CA LEU A 100 20.89 -30.93 -31.54
C LEU A 100 19.42 -30.97 -31.12
N THR A 101 18.52 -31.43 -32.00
CA THR A 101 17.09 -31.48 -31.70
C THR A 101 16.78 -32.46 -30.56
N ASN A 102 17.48 -33.59 -30.45
CA ASN A 102 17.30 -34.55 -29.37
C ASN A 102 17.86 -34.03 -28.04
N ARG A 103 18.99 -33.33 -28.06
CA ARG A 103 19.52 -32.63 -26.88
C ARG A 103 18.59 -31.53 -26.40
N ALA A 104 18.03 -30.74 -27.32
CA ALA A 104 17.00 -29.76 -27.03
C ALA A 104 15.78 -30.40 -26.36
N ALA A 105 15.34 -31.58 -26.80
CA ALA A 105 14.23 -32.29 -26.17
C ALA A 105 14.54 -32.70 -24.71
N SER A 106 15.76 -33.15 -24.42
CA SER A 106 16.20 -33.42 -23.05
C SER A 106 16.25 -32.15 -22.20
N TYR A 107 16.73 -31.03 -22.75
CA TYR A 107 16.71 -29.74 -22.06
C TYR A 107 15.28 -29.26 -21.78
N MET A 108 14.36 -29.37 -22.73
CA MET A 108 12.95 -29.06 -22.54
C MET A 108 12.31 -29.92 -21.44
N ALA A 109 12.63 -31.22 -21.38
CA ALA A 109 12.14 -32.10 -20.32
C ALA A 109 12.64 -31.70 -18.91
N LEU A 110 13.82 -31.09 -18.84
CA LEU A 110 14.38 -30.49 -17.62
C LEU A 110 13.95 -29.02 -17.40
N LYS A 111 13.02 -28.50 -18.21
CA LYS A 111 12.58 -27.09 -18.21
C LYS A 111 13.70 -26.06 -18.46
N ARG A 112 14.81 -26.49 -19.07
CA ARG A 112 15.94 -25.63 -19.43
C ARG A 112 15.74 -25.08 -20.85
N PHE A 113 14.78 -24.16 -21.01
CA PHE A 113 14.37 -23.69 -22.34
C PHE A 113 15.40 -22.81 -23.05
N ARG A 114 16.29 -22.12 -22.33
CA ARG A 114 17.36 -21.32 -22.93
C ARG A 114 18.34 -22.18 -23.75
N PRO A 115 19.04 -23.18 -23.17
CA PRO A 115 19.87 -24.10 -23.96
C PRO A 115 19.09 -24.85 -25.06
N ALA A 116 17.84 -25.20 -24.79
CA ALA A 116 17.00 -25.85 -25.80
C ALA A 116 16.70 -24.95 -27.01
N LEU A 117 16.49 -23.65 -26.77
CA LEU A 117 16.28 -22.65 -27.81
C LEU A 117 17.50 -22.56 -28.73
N ASP A 118 18.69 -22.46 -28.15
CA ASP A 118 19.96 -22.35 -28.89
C ASP A 118 20.18 -23.58 -29.79
N ASP A 119 19.98 -24.78 -29.24
CA ASP A 119 20.07 -26.04 -30.01
C ASP A 119 19.02 -26.11 -31.14
N CYS A 120 17.79 -25.65 -30.89
CA CYS A 120 16.74 -25.62 -31.91
C CYS A 120 17.02 -24.59 -33.01
N GLN A 121 17.57 -23.43 -32.66
CA GLN A 121 17.97 -22.40 -33.63
C GLN A 121 19.13 -22.91 -34.49
N HIS A 122 20.15 -23.52 -33.88
CA HIS A 122 21.27 -24.08 -34.61
C HIS A 122 20.80 -25.20 -35.56
N ALA A 123 19.96 -26.12 -35.09
CA ALA A 123 19.38 -27.15 -35.93
C ALA A 123 18.54 -26.58 -37.09
N ALA A 124 17.77 -25.51 -36.85
CA ALA A 124 16.99 -24.84 -37.89
C ALA A 124 17.88 -24.19 -38.96
N THR A 125 19.04 -23.63 -38.58
CA THR A 125 20.02 -23.07 -39.52
C THR A 125 20.61 -24.15 -40.42
N LEU A 126 21.01 -25.29 -39.84
CA LEU A 126 21.52 -26.45 -40.61
C LEU A 126 20.44 -27.03 -41.55
N GLN A 127 19.17 -26.93 -41.15
CA GLN A 127 18.02 -27.39 -41.93
C GLN A 127 17.42 -26.31 -42.84
N SER A 128 18.10 -25.18 -43.08
CA SER A 128 17.57 -24.09 -43.90
C SER A 128 17.20 -24.52 -45.33
N ALA A 129 17.97 -25.45 -45.92
CA ALA A 129 17.69 -26.02 -47.23
C ALA A 129 16.52 -27.02 -47.22
N ASN A 130 16.35 -27.78 -46.13
CA ASN A 130 15.29 -28.78 -45.95
C ASN A 130 14.66 -28.64 -44.55
N PRO A 131 13.73 -27.67 -44.36
CA PRO A 131 13.20 -27.36 -43.03
C PRO A 131 12.42 -28.53 -42.43
N SER A 132 12.72 -28.86 -41.16
CA SER A 132 12.00 -29.91 -40.43
C SER A 132 10.89 -29.30 -39.56
N ALA A 133 9.64 -29.73 -39.80
CA ALA A 133 8.50 -29.33 -38.97
C ALA A 133 8.70 -29.69 -37.49
N LYS A 134 9.36 -30.82 -37.18
CA LYS A 134 9.68 -31.24 -35.80
C LYS A 134 10.63 -30.27 -35.10
N THR A 135 11.68 -29.82 -35.78
CA THR A 135 12.65 -28.83 -35.26
C THR A 135 11.97 -27.50 -35.03
N LEU A 136 11.24 -27.00 -36.02
CA LEU A 136 10.52 -25.73 -35.94
C LEU A 136 9.42 -25.74 -34.87
N LEU A 137 8.73 -26.87 -34.66
CA LEU A 137 7.74 -27.00 -33.59
C LEU A 137 8.39 -26.96 -32.20
N ARG A 138 9.55 -27.60 -32.01
CA ARG A 138 10.33 -27.50 -30.76
C ARG A 138 10.85 -26.09 -30.54
N LEU A 139 11.33 -25.43 -31.60
CA LEU A 139 11.75 -24.03 -31.58
C LEU A 139 10.61 -23.11 -31.10
N ALA A 140 9.42 -23.23 -31.71
CA ALA A 140 8.25 -22.44 -31.34
C ALA A 140 7.83 -22.66 -29.87
N ARG A 141 7.90 -23.91 -29.38
CA ARG A 141 7.64 -24.22 -27.96
C ARG A 141 8.65 -23.57 -27.03
N CYS A 142 9.94 -23.59 -27.36
CA CYS A 142 10.97 -22.93 -26.56
C CYS A 142 10.80 -21.41 -26.56
N GLN A 143 10.46 -20.81 -27.72
CA GLN A 143 10.16 -19.38 -27.83
C GLN A 143 8.96 -18.99 -26.95
N LEU A 144 7.88 -19.77 -26.99
CA LEU A 144 6.71 -19.53 -26.14
C LEU A 144 7.06 -19.69 -24.65
N ALA A 145 7.75 -20.76 -24.26
CA ALA A 145 8.14 -21.02 -22.88
C ALA A 145 9.06 -19.94 -22.28
N LEU A 146 9.78 -19.20 -23.12
CA LEU A 146 10.61 -18.05 -22.73
C LEU A 146 9.87 -16.71 -22.80
N GLY A 147 8.54 -16.72 -23.00
CA GLY A 147 7.71 -15.52 -23.03
C GLY A 147 7.82 -14.71 -24.33
N SER A 148 8.21 -15.33 -25.44
CA SER A 148 8.32 -14.69 -26.77
C SER A 148 7.24 -15.20 -27.73
N PRO A 149 5.97 -14.74 -27.60
CA PRO A 149 4.85 -15.24 -28.40
C PRO A 149 4.93 -14.86 -29.88
N THR A 150 5.38 -13.64 -30.22
CA THR A 150 5.45 -13.18 -31.61
C THR A 150 6.44 -13.98 -32.46
N PRO A 151 7.70 -14.24 -32.01
CA PRO A 151 8.58 -15.17 -32.69
C PRO A 151 7.99 -16.58 -32.80
N ALA A 152 7.35 -17.08 -31.72
CA ALA A 152 6.72 -18.40 -31.71
C ALA A 152 5.62 -18.54 -32.77
N PHE A 153 4.79 -17.51 -32.93
CA PHE A 153 3.73 -17.48 -33.94
C PHE A 153 4.28 -17.49 -35.36
N SER A 154 5.35 -16.72 -35.63
CA SER A 154 6.03 -16.71 -36.93
C SER A 154 6.60 -18.09 -37.28
N THR A 155 7.29 -18.73 -36.33
CA THR A 155 7.84 -20.08 -36.48
C THR A 155 6.73 -21.11 -36.76
N LEU A 156 5.60 -21.03 -36.05
CA LEU A 156 4.45 -21.91 -36.27
C LEU A 156 3.79 -21.74 -37.63
N ARG A 157 3.79 -20.53 -38.19
CA ARG A 157 3.29 -20.31 -39.55
C ARG A 157 4.11 -21.12 -40.56
N SER A 158 5.43 -21.18 -40.37
CA SER A 158 6.32 -22.04 -41.18
C SER A 158 6.04 -23.52 -40.95
N VAL A 159 5.77 -23.96 -39.71
CA VAL A 159 5.39 -25.36 -39.42
C VAL A 159 4.10 -25.75 -40.16
N LEU A 160 3.06 -24.92 -40.09
CA LEU A 160 1.77 -25.20 -40.72
C LEU A 160 1.80 -25.08 -42.25
N ALA A 161 2.76 -24.33 -42.81
CA ALA A 161 3.01 -24.32 -44.25
C ALA A 161 3.60 -25.65 -44.74
N LEU A 162 4.45 -26.30 -43.93
CA LEU A 162 5.02 -27.63 -44.22
C LEU A 162 4.01 -28.75 -43.93
N GLU A 163 3.32 -28.68 -42.79
CA GLU A 163 2.38 -29.70 -42.32
C GLU A 163 1.04 -29.08 -41.87
N PRO A 164 0.10 -28.85 -42.80
CA PRO A 164 -1.18 -28.19 -42.48
C PRO A 164 -2.07 -28.93 -41.47
N LYS A 165 -1.92 -30.26 -41.39
CA LYS A 165 -2.70 -31.14 -40.49
C LYS A 165 -2.00 -31.44 -39.17
N ASN A 166 -0.87 -30.78 -38.86
CA ASN A 166 -0.14 -31.01 -37.61
C ASN A 166 -0.98 -30.53 -36.41
N SER A 167 -1.60 -31.47 -35.70
CA SER A 167 -2.48 -31.19 -34.56
C SER A 167 -1.77 -30.45 -33.44
N ALA A 168 -0.50 -30.77 -33.18
CA ALA A 168 0.31 -30.12 -32.15
C ALA A 168 0.61 -28.65 -32.50
N ALA A 169 0.85 -28.35 -33.78
CA ALA A 169 1.06 -26.98 -34.26
C ALA A 169 -0.23 -26.15 -34.20
N VAL A 170 -1.38 -26.73 -34.57
CA VAL A 170 -2.70 -26.06 -34.49
C VAL A 170 -3.07 -25.75 -33.03
N GLN A 171 -2.90 -26.72 -32.12
CA GLN A 171 -3.15 -26.50 -30.70
C GLN A 171 -2.24 -25.41 -30.11
N LEU A 172 -0.94 -25.42 -30.45
CA LEU A 172 0.00 -24.41 -29.98
C LEU A 172 -0.34 -23.01 -30.53
N LYS A 173 -0.78 -22.92 -31.79
CA LYS A 173 -1.23 -21.67 -32.40
C LYS A 173 -2.45 -21.09 -31.66
N SER A 174 -3.45 -21.91 -31.35
CA SER A 174 -4.63 -21.45 -30.57
C SER A 174 -4.22 -20.84 -29.24
N LYS A 175 -3.33 -21.52 -28.50
CA LYS A 175 -2.81 -21.05 -27.22
C LYS A 175 -2.06 -19.73 -27.32
N ILE A 176 -1.22 -19.57 -28.36
CA ILE A 176 -0.49 -18.30 -28.57
C ILE A 176 -1.47 -17.17 -28.90
N SER A 177 -2.49 -17.43 -29.71
CA SER A 177 -3.52 -16.42 -30.00
C SER A 177 -4.32 -16.03 -28.75
N GLU A 178 -4.63 -16.98 -27.87
CA GLU A 178 -5.23 -16.69 -26.55
C GLU A 178 -4.31 -15.82 -25.69
N LEU A 179 -3.01 -16.15 -25.64
CA LEU A 179 -2.02 -15.37 -24.90
C LEU A 179 -1.87 -13.94 -25.46
N GLU A 180 -1.81 -13.78 -26.78
CA GLU A 180 -1.76 -12.47 -27.45
C GLU A 180 -3.01 -11.64 -27.16
N ASN A 181 -4.19 -12.27 -27.16
CA ASN A 181 -5.44 -11.60 -26.79
C ASN A 181 -5.43 -11.14 -25.33
N HIS A 182 -4.91 -11.96 -24.40
CA HIS A 182 -4.75 -11.56 -23.01
C HIS A 182 -3.74 -10.43 -22.85
N MET A 183 -2.61 -10.46 -23.57
CA MET A 183 -1.61 -9.37 -23.58
C MET A 183 -2.21 -8.06 -24.09
N LYS A 184 -2.94 -8.09 -25.21
CA LYS A 184 -3.63 -6.92 -25.73
C LYS A 184 -4.69 -6.38 -24.77
N THR A 185 -5.41 -7.27 -24.09
CA THR A 185 -6.39 -6.90 -23.07
C THR A 185 -5.70 -6.24 -21.88
N PHE A 186 -4.57 -6.77 -21.44
CA PHE A 186 -3.74 -6.20 -20.37
C PHE A 186 -3.26 -4.79 -20.73
N GLU A 187 -2.68 -4.59 -21.92
CA GLU A 187 -2.20 -3.29 -22.38
C GLU A 187 -3.34 -2.27 -22.46
N THR A 188 -4.46 -2.65 -23.09
CA THR A 188 -5.64 -1.78 -23.22
C THR A 188 -6.24 -1.42 -21.85
N ALA A 189 -6.29 -2.39 -20.92
CA ALA A 189 -6.79 -2.16 -19.57
C ALA A 189 -5.85 -1.25 -18.76
N ARG A 190 -4.53 -1.43 -18.92
CA ARG A 190 -3.51 -0.57 -18.30
C ARG A 190 -3.61 0.88 -18.79
N GLU A 191 -3.81 1.10 -20.09
CA GLU A 191 -4.02 2.44 -20.67
C GLU A 191 -5.30 3.10 -20.13
N LYS A 192 -6.37 2.32 -19.98
CA LYS A 192 -7.64 2.79 -19.42
C LYS A 192 -7.65 2.91 -17.89
N LYS A 193 -6.56 2.54 -17.22
CA LYS A 193 -6.46 2.44 -15.75
C LYS A 193 -7.51 1.49 -15.14
N ASP A 194 -7.98 0.50 -15.90
CA ASP A 194 -8.80 -0.59 -15.36
C ASP A 194 -7.88 -1.63 -14.73
N TRP A 195 -7.45 -1.35 -13.50
CA TRP A 195 -6.50 -2.18 -12.78
C TRP A 195 -7.04 -3.59 -12.46
N GLY A 196 -8.35 -3.72 -12.34
CA GLY A 196 -9.02 -5.00 -12.09
C GLY A 196 -8.90 -5.93 -13.30
N LEU A 197 -9.26 -5.43 -14.48
CA LEU A 197 -9.15 -6.17 -15.74
C LEU A 197 -7.67 -6.41 -16.11
N ALA A 198 -6.80 -5.42 -15.90
CA ALA A 198 -5.37 -5.57 -16.17
C ALA A 198 -4.76 -6.70 -15.33
N ARG A 199 -5.06 -6.78 -14.02
CA ARG A 199 -4.63 -7.88 -13.16
C ARG A 199 -5.12 -9.24 -13.67
N LEU A 200 -6.41 -9.35 -13.99
CA LEU A 200 -6.99 -10.59 -14.47
C LEU A 200 -6.34 -11.05 -15.79
N ALA A 201 -6.14 -10.13 -16.72
CA ALA A 201 -5.48 -10.40 -17.99
C ALA A 201 -4.02 -10.84 -17.79
N LEU A 202 -3.26 -10.16 -16.91
CA LEU A 202 -1.89 -10.53 -16.58
C LEU A 202 -1.80 -11.91 -15.89
N ASP A 203 -2.68 -12.20 -14.93
CA ASP A 203 -2.73 -13.51 -14.28
C ASP A 203 -3.06 -14.62 -15.29
N LYS A 204 -3.92 -14.34 -16.30
CA LYS A 204 -4.17 -15.27 -17.42
C LYS A 204 -2.95 -15.46 -18.32
N CYS A 205 -2.19 -14.40 -18.62
CA CYS A 205 -0.94 -14.51 -19.35
C CYS A 205 0.07 -15.39 -18.59
N MET A 206 0.24 -15.16 -17.28
CA MET A 206 1.14 -15.93 -16.44
C MET A 206 0.74 -17.42 -16.40
N GLN A 207 -0.55 -17.72 -16.19
CA GLN A 207 -1.08 -19.09 -16.21
C GLN A 207 -0.82 -19.79 -17.56
N GLY A 208 -0.97 -19.07 -18.68
CA GLY A 208 -0.71 -19.60 -20.01
C GLY A 208 0.75 -20.04 -20.22
N ILE A 209 1.71 -19.24 -19.69
CA ILE A 209 3.15 -19.57 -19.76
C ILE A 209 3.51 -20.69 -18.79
N GLU A 210 3.03 -20.64 -17.56
CA GLU A 210 3.29 -21.66 -16.53
C GLU A 210 2.75 -23.04 -16.95
N GLY A 211 1.61 -23.07 -17.65
CA GLY A 211 1.02 -24.30 -18.19
C GLY A 211 1.90 -25.01 -19.23
N GLU A 212 2.76 -24.28 -19.94
CA GLU A 212 3.76 -24.84 -20.87
C GLU A 212 5.11 -25.13 -20.17
N ALA A 213 5.11 -25.13 -18.83
CA ALA A 213 6.29 -25.19 -17.97
C ALA A 213 7.28 -24.05 -18.21
N GLY A 214 6.85 -22.96 -18.87
CA GLY A 214 7.68 -21.80 -19.16
C GLY A 214 7.99 -20.96 -17.93
N GLU A 215 9.08 -20.21 -18.00
CA GLU A 215 9.43 -19.24 -16.98
C GLU A 215 8.69 -17.94 -17.29
N VAL A 216 7.82 -17.50 -16.39
CA VAL A 216 7.17 -16.18 -16.54
C VAL A 216 8.27 -15.12 -16.70
N PRO A 217 8.13 -14.14 -17.61
CA PRO A 217 9.08 -13.05 -17.75
C PRO A 217 9.26 -12.24 -16.45
N THR A 218 10.47 -11.69 -16.23
CA THR A 218 10.73 -10.83 -15.07
C THR A 218 9.83 -9.58 -15.10
N ASP A 219 9.67 -8.98 -16.27
CA ASP A 219 8.87 -7.76 -16.47
C ASP A 219 7.40 -7.96 -16.06
N TRP A 220 6.84 -9.15 -16.30
CA TRP A 220 5.45 -9.43 -15.92
C TRP A 220 5.28 -9.51 -14.41
N ARG A 221 6.30 -9.98 -13.68
CA ARG A 221 6.29 -9.96 -12.22
C ARG A 221 6.42 -8.55 -11.68
N VAL A 222 7.26 -7.72 -12.30
CA VAL A 222 7.38 -6.29 -12.02
C VAL A 222 6.04 -5.59 -12.23
N TRP A 223 5.39 -5.80 -13.38
CA TRP A 223 4.06 -5.25 -13.67
C TRP A 223 2.99 -5.70 -12.68
N LYS A 224 3.07 -6.93 -12.19
CA LYS A 224 2.16 -7.42 -11.14
C LYS A 224 2.29 -6.61 -9.86
N VAL A 225 3.52 -6.25 -9.45
CA VAL A 225 3.75 -5.39 -8.29
C VAL A 225 3.17 -3.99 -8.53
N GLU A 226 3.45 -3.40 -9.70
CA GLU A 226 2.93 -2.08 -10.08
C GLU A 226 1.40 -2.04 -10.07
N LEU A 227 0.74 -3.08 -10.60
CA LEU A 227 -0.71 -3.18 -10.62
C LEU A 227 -1.31 -3.28 -9.22
N GLU A 228 -0.74 -4.10 -8.33
CA GLU A 228 -1.25 -4.20 -6.96
C GLU A 228 -1.07 -2.89 -6.18
N LEU A 229 0.00 -2.15 -6.45
CA LEU A 229 0.20 -0.79 -5.92
C LEU A 229 -0.85 0.19 -6.45
N ALA A 230 -1.11 0.20 -7.76
CA ALA A 230 -2.12 1.07 -8.36
C ALA A 230 -3.55 0.78 -7.85
N LYS A 231 -3.83 -0.49 -7.50
CA LYS A 231 -5.09 -0.88 -6.85
C LYS A 231 -5.20 -0.46 -5.38
N GLY A 232 -4.09 -0.08 -4.75
CA GLY A 232 -4.04 0.25 -3.32
C GLY A 232 -3.93 -0.97 -2.39
N ASN A 233 -3.72 -2.19 -2.90
CA ASN A 233 -3.62 -3.39 -2.06
C ASN A 233 -2.16 -3.67 -1.68
N LEU A 234 -1.72 -3.07 -0.58
CA LEU A 234 -0.33 -3.16 -0.11
C LEU A 234 0.10 -4.59 0.27
N ASP A 235 -0.79 -5.41 0.82
CA ASP A 235 -0.46 -6.79 1.21
C ASP A 235 -0.21 -7.68 -0.01
N SER A 236 -1.04 -7.51 -1.05
CA SER A 236 -0.87 -8.20 -2.33
C SER A 236 0.39 -7.70 -3.04
N ALA A 237 0.65 -6.39 -3.03
CA ALA A 237 1.88 -5.81 -3.57
C ALA A 237 3.14 -6.33 -2.85
N ASN A 238 3.10 -6.43 -1.52
CA ASN A 238 4.17 -6.97 -0.70
C ASN A 238 4.47 -8.44 -1.04
N SER A 239 3.42 -9.24 -1.24
CA SER A 239 3.54 -10.65 -1.65
C SER A 239 4.12 -10.77 -3.06
N ALA A 240 3.60 -10.00 -4.02
CA ALA A 240 4.10 -9.98 -5.39
C ALA A 240 5.58 -9.53 -5.48
N ALA A 241 5.99 -8.54 -4.68
CA ALA A 241 7.37 -8.06 -4.64
C ALA A 241 8.33 -9.11 -4.07
N ASN A 242 7.89 -9.87 -3.05
CA ASN A 242 8.67 -11.00 -2.52
C ASN A 242 8.81 -12.12 -3.57
N ASP A 243 7.73 -12.43 -4.29
CA ASP A 243 7.74 -13.43 -5.36
C ASP A 243 8.68 -13.03 -6.51
N ALA A 244 8.71 -11.74 -6.88
CA ALA A 244 9.59 -11.21 -7.90
C ALA A 244 11.08 -11.40 -7.53
N ILE A 245 11.46 -11.11 -6.28
CA ILE A 245 12.84 -11.26 -5.81
C ILE A 245 13.21 -12.73 -5.62
N ARG A 246 12.30 -13.59 -5.14
CA ARG A 246 12.58 -15.02 -4.92
C ARG A 246 13.00 -15.72 -6.22
N LEU A 247 12.39 -15.32 -7.34
CA LEU A 247 12.64 -15.94 -8.65
C LEU A 247 13.75 -15.23 -9.43
N ASN A 248 13.96 -13.93 -9.19
CA ASN A 248 15.06 -13.18 -9.77
C ASN A 248 15.69 -12.23 -8.73
N SER A 249 16.64 -12.76 -7.95
CA SER A 249 17.29 -12.02 -6.86
C SER A 249 18.18 -10.87 -7.34
N ASN A 250 18.57 -10.87 -8.62
CA ASN A 250 19.54 -9.95 -9.19
C ASN A 250 18.91 -8.87 -10.08
N SER A 251 17.61 -8.62 -9.96
CA SER A 251 16.92 -7.54 -10.68
C SER A 251 16.96 -6.24 -9.86
N PRO A 252 17.64 -5.17 -10.35
CA PRO A 252 17.60 -3.85 -9.69
C PRO A 252 16.18 -3.29 -9.60
N GLU A 253 15.37 -3.50 -10.64
CA GLU A 253 13.98 -3.06 -10.72
C GLU A 253 13.11 -3.72 -9.63
N ALA A 254 13.20 -5.05 -9.48
CA ALA A 254 12.42 -5.78 -8.48
C ALA A 254 12.82 -5.37 -7.04
N LEU A 255 14.11 -5.13 -6.79
CA LEU A 255 14.60 -4.63 -5.51
C LEU A 255 14.15 -3.18 -5.24
N CYS A 256 14.12 -2.33 -6.27
CA CYS A 256 13.62 -0.96 -6.18
C CYS A 256 12.14 -0.96 -5.80
N LEU A 257 11.30 -1.71 -6.53
CA LEU A 257 9.88 -1.85 -6.22
C LEU A 257 9.63 -2.46 -4.84
N ARG A 258 10.42 -3.44 -4.41
CA ARG A 258 10.35 -3.95 -3.04
C ARG A 258 10.60 -2.87 -2.01
N GLY A 259 11.61 -2.03 -2.25
CA GLY A 259 11.88 -0.84 -1.45
C GLY A 259 10.69 0.10 -1.39
N LEU A 260 10.04 0.34 -2.54
CA LEU A 260 8.86 1.21 -2.63
C LEU A 260 7.69 0.65 -1.81
N VAL A 261 7.35 -0.63 -1.98
CA VAL A 261 6.27 -1.26 -1.20
C VAL A 261 6.56 -1.15 0.30
N LEU A 262 7.79 -1.44 0.74
CA LEU A 262 8.16 -1.34 2.14
C LEU A 262 8.09 0.08 2.69
N MET A 263 8.45 1.09 1.88
CA MET A 263 8.29 2.50 2.24
C MET A 263 6.82 2.84 2.45
N LEU A 264 5.94 2.44 1.53
CA LEU A 264 4.49 2.68 1.60
C LEU A 264 3.85 1.95 2.79
N SER A 265 4.38 0.79 3.18
CA SER A 265 4.01 0.07 4.41
C SER A 265 4.61 0.67 5.69
N GLY A 266 5.37 1.77 5.62
CA GLY A 266 5.99 2.42 6.78
C GLY A 266 7.29 1.78 7.29
N LYS A 267 7.82 0.76 6.61
CA LYS A 267 9.04 0.02 6.99
C LYS A 267 10.29 0.64 6.37
N LEU A 268 10.54 1.92 6.69
CA LEU A 268 11.61 2.74 6.09
C LEU A 268 13.02 2.12 6.17
N PRO A 269 13.47 1.51 7.29
CA PRO A 269 14.82 0.94 7.36
C PRO A 269 15.00 -0.23 6.39
N GLN A 270 13.98 -1.09 6.28
CA GLN A 270 13.98 -2.23 5.36
C GLN A 270 13.91 -1.75 3.90
N ALA A 271 13.09 -0.72 3.64
CA ALA A 271 13.03 -0.08 2.33
C ALA A 271 14.43 0.39 1.89
N LEU A 272 15.14 1.10 2.77
CA LEU A 272 16.48 1.61 2.48
C LEU A 272 17.48 0.49 2.17
N GLN A 273 17.41 -0.65 2.89
CA GLN A 273 18.27 -1.82 2.62
C GLN A 273 18.05 -2.40 1.22
N HIS A 274 16.81 -2.56 0.78
CA HIS A 274 16.50 -3.10 -0.54
C HIS A 274 16.91 -2.14 -1.66
N VAL A 275 16.65 -0.83 -1.49
CA VAL A 275 17.05 0.19 -2.47
C VAL A 275 18.57 0.30 -2.58
N GLN A 276 19.31 0.21 -1.46
CA GLN A 276 20.76 0.15 -1.50
C GLN A 276 21.27 -1.10 -2.20
N SER A 277 20.58 -2.24 -2.04
CA SER A 277 20.91 -3.48 -2.72
C SER A 277 20.71 -3.34 -4.24
N ALA A 278 19.63 -2.68 -4.69
CA ALA A 278 19.42 -2.34 -6.10
C ALA A 278 20.59 -1.50 -6.65
N LEU A 279 21.00 -0.45 -5.92
CA LEU A 279 22.10 0.44 -6.33
C LEU A 279 23.49 -0.21 -6.26
N ARG A 280 23.67 -1.30 -5.51
CA ARG A 280 24.90 -2.11 -5.57
C ARG A 280 24.99 -2.91 -6.86
N LEU A 281 23.85 -3.35 -7.40
CA LEU A 281 23.78 -4.07 -8.68
C LEU A 281 23.91 -3.11 -9.86
N ASP A 282 23.19 -1.99 -9.80
CA ASP A 282 23.25 -0.94 -10.81
C ASP A 282 23.31 0.46 -10.15
N PRO A 283 24.51 1.04 -10.00
CA PRO A 283 24.67 2.39 -9.47
C PRO A 283 23.99 3.47 -10.30
N SER A 284 23.74 3.24 -11.59
CA SER A 284 23.12 4.20 -12.51
C SER A 284 21.59 4.14 -12.54
N HIS A 285 20.99 3.22 -11.78
CA HIS A 285 19.55 3.00 -11.75
C HIS A 285 18.81 4.19 -11.12
N LEU A 286 18.30 5.09 -11.97
CA LEU A 286 17.69 6.36 -11.58
C LEU A 286 16.50 6.21 -10.61
N PRO A 287 15.53 5.27 -10.81
CA PRO A 287 14.43 5.08 -9.89
C PRO A 287 14.89 4.76 -8.45
N ALA A 288 15.88 3.88 -8.29
CA ALA A 288 16.42 3.57 -6.96
C ALA A 288 17.19 4.74 -6.34
N GLN A 289 17.90 5.55 -7.14
CA GLN A 289 18.56 6.75 -6.61
C GLN A 289 17.54 7.74 -6.04
N GLN A 290 16.47 8.00 -6.80
CA GLN A 290 15.37 8.89 -6.38
C GLN A 290 14.66 8.35 -5.15
N LEU A 291 14.32 7.05 -5.15
CA LEU A 291 13.65 6.41 -4.02
C LEU A 291 14.52 6.42 -2.76
N ARG A 292 15.84 6.18 -2.88
CA ARG A 292 16.77 6.24 -1.74
C ARG A 292 16.77 7.62 -1.09
N LYS A 293 16.82 8.68 -1.91
CA LYS A 293 16.78 10.06 -1.42
C LYS A 293 15.45 10.33 -0.72
N ARG A 294 14.34 9.94 -1.34
CA ARG A 294 12.98 10.10 -0.82
C ARG A 294 12.79 9.39 0.53
N VAL A 295 13.21 8.13 0.65
CA VAL A 295 13.13 7.36 1.91
C VAL A 295 13.90 8.05 3.04
N LYS A 296 15.12 8.54 2.77
CA LYS A 296 15.94 9.27 3.75
C LYS A 296 15.31 10.60 4.18
N ASP A 297 14.77 11.35 3.22
CA ASP A 297 14.11 12.62 3.52
C ASP A 297 12.85 12.39 4.37
N ILE A 298 12.05 11.35 4.06
CA ILE A 298 10.87 10.97 4.85
C ILE A 298 11.27 10.58 6.27
N GLU A 299 12.30 9.74 6.43
CA GLU A 299 12.79 9.31 7.74
C GLU A 299 13.23 10.50 8.60
N ARG A 300 14.08 11.38 8.05
CA ARG A 300 14.56 12.58 8.74
C ARG A 300 13.40 13.51 9.14
N LEU A 301 12.53 13.89 8.20
CA LEU A 301 11.46 14.86 8.45
C LEU A 301 10.42 14.32 9.44
N LYS A 302 10.08 13.03 9.36
CA LYS A 302 9.20 12.37 10.31
C LYS A 302 9.78 12.42 11.73
N ASP A 303 11.07 12.15 11.87
CA ASP A 303 11.73 12.14 13.17
C ASP A 303 11.87 13.57 13.75
N GLU A 304 12.21 14.56 12.91
CA GLU A 304 12.19 15.98 13.28
C GLU A 304 10.79 16.42 13.76
N GLY A 305 9.73 16.04 13.05
CA GLY A 305 8.35 16.32 13.45
C GLY A 305 7.96 15.65 14.78
N ASN A 306 8.37 14.41 14.98
CA ASN A 306 8.15 13.69 16.25
C ASN A 306 8.89 14.35 17.42
N ILE A 307 10.12 14.81 17.20
CA ILE A 307 10.92 15.54 18.19
C ILE A 307 10.24 16.87 18.52
N ALA A 308 9.83 17.65 17.52
CA ALA A 308 9.11 18.91 17.71
C ALA A 308 7.80 18.72 18.47
N PHE A 309 7.03 17.67 18.15
CA PHE A 309 5.78 17.34 18.85
C PHE A 309 6.03 17.03 20.33
N LYS A 310 7.06 16.24 20.65
CA LYS A 310 7.45 15.93 22.03
C LYS A 310 7.96 17.16 22.77
N ALA A 311 8.63 18.07 22.08
CA ALA A 311 9.10 19.35 22.63
C ALA A 311 7.98 20.40 22.80
N GLY A 312 6.73 20.09 22.43
CA GLY A 312 5.61 21.03 22.49
C GLY A 312 5.62 22.11 21.40
N LYS A 313 6.55 22.04 20.44
CA LYS A 313 6.62 22.95 19.29
C LYS A 313 5.63 22.52 18.22
N LEU A 314 4.35 22.67 18.51
CA LEU A 314 3.26 22.08 17.73
C LEU A 314 3.21 22.60 16.28
N GLN A 315 3.41 23.90 16.06
CA GLN A 315 3.42 24.48 14.70
C GLN A 315 4.60 23.96 13.86
N GLU A 316 5.78 23.81 14.46
CA GLU A 316 6.95 23.20 13.80
C GLU A 316 6.68 21.73 13.46
N ALA A 317 6.05 20.98 14.37
CA ALA A 317 5.67 19.59 14.11
C ALA A 317 4.69 19.47 12.94
N VAL A 318 3.67 20.34 12.86
CA VAL A 318 2.72 20.37 11.74
C VAL A 318 3.44 20.66 10.42
N ALA A 319 4.38 21.61 10.39
CA ALA A 319 5.17 21.91 9.20
C ALA A 319 5.98 20.69 8.75
N LYS A 320 6.73 20.04 9.66
CA LYS A 320 7.53 18.85 9.35
C LYS A 320 6.69 17.67 8.87
N TYR A 321 5.52 17.43 9.48
CA TYR A 321 4.60 16.39 8.99
C TYR A 321 4.03 16.73 7.61
N THR A 322 3.78 18.00 7.32
CA THR A 322 3.32 18.45 6.00
C THR A 322 4.41 18.21 4.94
N ASP A 323 5.64 18.63 5.20
CA ASP A 323 6.78 18.36 4.30
C ASP A 323 6.97 16.85 4.07
N THR A 324 6.77 16.05 5.12
CA THR A 324 6.86 14.58 5.02
C THR A 324 5.74 14.00 4.14
N LEU A 325 4.50 14.51 4.26
CA LEU A 325 3.36 14.11 3.43
C LEU A 325 3.56 14.47 1.95
N GLU A 326 4.17 15.61 1.66
CA GLU A 326 4.55 16.00 0.31
C GLU A 326 5.60 15.05 -0.28
N ARG A 327 6.59 14.64 0.52
CA ARG A 327 7.61 13.65 0.09
C ARG A 327 7.02 12.25 -0.08
N ILE A 328 5.99 11.88 0.67
CA ILE A 328 5.26 10.62 0.47
C ILE A 328 4.35 10.72 -0.76
N GLY A 329 3.81 11.88 -1.11
CA GLY A 329 2.92 12.03 -2.26
C GLY A 329 1.56 11.35 -2.07
N GLU A 330 0.72 11.47 -3.09
CA GLU A 330 -0.67 10.95 -3.12
C GLU A 330 -1.05 10.34 -4.47
N GLU A 331 -0.05 9.97 -5.26
CA GLU A 331 -0.22 9.35 -6.57
C GLU A 331 -0.97 8.02 -6.47
N GLU A 332 -1.96 7.81 -7.35
CA GLU A 332 -2.78 6.59 -7.38
C GLU A 332 -1.92 5.34 -7.64
N ILE A 333 -0.92 5.46 -8.51
CA ILE A 333 0.02 4.40 -8.86
C ILE A 333 0.87 3.92 -7.66
N GLU A 334 0.98 4.73 -6.61
CA GLU A 334 1.70 4.39 -5.37
C GLU A 334 0.73 4.23 -4.19
N ALA A 335 -0.46 3.70 -4.44
CA ALA A 335 -1.48 3.47 -3.41
C ALA A 335 -1.84 4.74 -2.62
N LYS A 336 -1.76 5.91 -3.26
CA LYS A 336 -1.97 7.23 -2.63
C LYS A 336 -1.10 7.43 -1.38
N GLY A 337 0.14 6.91 -1.39
CA GLY A 337 1.07 7.02 -0.27
C GLY A 337 0.88 5.96 0.84
N GLY A 338 -0.10 5.07 0.71
CA GLY A 338 -0.24 3.87 1.52
C GLY A 338 -0.37 4.09 3.05
N GLN A 339 0.04 3.07 3.81
CA GLN A 339 -0.06 3.04 5.27
C GLN A 339 0.79 4.13 5.95
N ILE A 340 1.96 4.46 5.38
CA ILE A 340 2.82 5.51 5.93
C ILE A 340 2.15 6.88 5.86
N ARG A 341 1.45 7.20 4.75
CA ARG A 341 0.67 8.44 4.62
C ARG A 341 -0.46 8.47 5.64
N ALA A 342 -1.21 7.37 5.76
CA ALA A 342 -2.32 7.27 6.73
C ALA A 342 -1.84 7.51 8.18
N THR A 343 -0.72 6.90 8.55
CA THR A 343 -0.11 7.07 9.89
C THR A 343 0.30 8.51 10.14
N LEU A 344 0.91 9.15 9.14
CA LEU A 344 1.41 10.51 9.27
C LEU A 344 0.29 11.56 9.32
N LEU A 345 -0.78 11.35 8.53
CA LEU A 345 -2.01 12.14 8.63
C LEU A 345 -2.62 12.05 10.05
N SER A 346 -2.65 10.85 10.63
CA SER A 346 -3.13 10.66 12.02
C SER A 346 -2.26 11.40 13.05
N ASN A 347 -0.93 11.42 12.86
CA ASN A 347 0.00 12.17 13.71
C ASN A 347 -0.20 13.69 13.57
N ARG A 348 -0.37 14.19 12.34
CA ARG A 348 -0.62 15.62 12.07
C ARG A 348 -1.97 16.05 12.63
N ALA A 349 -3.03 15.26 12.43
CA ALA A 349 -4.35 15.49 13.04
C ALA A 349 -4.28 15.58 14.56
N THR A 350 -3.56 14.66 15.22
CA THR A 350 -3.37 14.69 16.67
C THR A 350 -2.67 15.97 17.14
N THR A 351 -1.77 16.50 16.32
CA THR A 351 -1.07 17.77 16.60
C THR A 351 -2.01 18.97 16.40
N LEU A 352 -2.82 18.96 15.34
CA LEU A 352 -3.81 19.99 15.04
C LEU A 352 -4.91 20.06 16.11
N VAL A 353 -5.34 18.92 16.68
CA VAL A 353 -6.25 18.88 17.84
C VAL A 353 -5.68 19.65 19.03
N LYS A 354 -4.37 19.51 19.30
CA LYS A 354 -3.72 20.26 20.38
C LYS A 354 -3.62 21.77 20.10
N LEU A 355 -3.63 22.15 18.83
CA LEU A 355 -3.68 23.55 18.37
C LEU A 355 -5.11 24.09 18.27
N GLN A 356 -6.13 23.28 18.57
CA GLN A 356 -7.56 23.61 18.40
C GLN A 356 -7.95 23.92 16.95
N GLU A 357 -7.18 23.42 15.97
CA GLU A 357 -7.47 23.53 14.54
C GLU A 357 -8.31 22.33 14.08
N TYR A 358 -9.56 22.28 14.55
CA TYR A 358 -10.43 21.10 14.43
C TYR A 358 -10.81 20.73 12.98
N ASP A 359 -11.09 21.70 12.11
CA ASP A 359 -11.48 21.45 10.72
C ASP A 359 -10.35 20.76 9.94
N ARG A 360 -9.11 21.23 10.11
CA ARG A 360 -7.93 20.63 9.49
C ARG A 360 -7.65 19.24 10.06
N ALA A 361 -7.84 19.07 11.37
CA ALA A 361 -7.68 17.77 12.02
C ALA A 361 -8.71 16.74 11.49
N LEU A 362 -9.96 17.17 11.28
CA LEU A 362 -11.02 16.33 10.72
C LEU A 362 -10.66 15.88 9.30
N ALA A 363 -10.26 16.81 8.43
CA ALA A 363 -9.83 16.51 7.06
C ALA A 363 -8.67 15.50 7.03
N ASP A 364 -7.67 15.65 7.91
CA ASP A 364 -6.56 14.70 8.01
C ASP A 364 -7.02 13.31 8.49
N THR A 365 -7.96 13.24 9.44
CA THR A 365 -8.50 11.96 9.92
C THR A 365 -9.32 11.25 8.84
N GLU A 366 -10.14 11.99 8.07
CA GLU A 366 -10.90 11.44 6.95
C GLU A 366 -9.97 10.89 5.87
N ALA A 367 -8.95 11.67 5.47
CA ALA A 367 -7.95 11.22 4.52
C ALA A 367 -7.17 9.99 5.02
N SER A 368 -6.87 9.92 6.33
CA SER A 368 -6.23 8.76 6.95
C SER A 368 -7.12 7.51 6.89
N LEU A 369 -8.40 7.64 7.22
CA LEU A 369 -9.37 6.54 7.25
C LEU A 369 -9.79 6.06 5.86
N ILE A 370 -9.74 6.91 4.82
CA ILE A 370 -9.89 6.47 3.43
C ILE A 370 -8.78 5.49 3.04
N LEU A 371 -7.55 5.74 3.49
CA LEU A 371 -6.38 4.89 3.19
C LEU A 371 -6.31 3.65 4.09
N TYR A 372 -6.67 3.80 5.36
CA TYR A 372 -6.62 2.73 6.35
C TYR A 372 -7.84 2.82 7.30
N PRO A 373 -8.99 2.24 6.90
CA PRO A 373 -10.25 2.35 7.64
C PRO A 373 -10.18 1.78 9.06
N ASN A 374 -9.33 0.78 9.27
CA ASN A 374 -9.21 0.05 10.53
C ASN A 374 -8.21 0.72 11.50
N SER A 375 -7.84 1.98 11.27
CA SER A 375 -6.92 2.71 12.15
C SER A 375 -7.66 3.20 13.40
N PHE A 376 -7.58 2.44 14.49
CA PHE A 376 -8.17 2.88 15.77
C PHE A 376 -7.60 4.23 16.25
N LYS A 377 -6.35 4.54 15.91
CA LYS A 377 -5.70 5.81 16.25
C LYS A 377 -6.35 6.98 15.50
N ALA A 378 -6.65 6.81 14.21
CA ALA A 378 -7.34 7.83 13.43
C ALA A 378 -8.80 7.99 13.87
N LEU A 379 -9.52 6.89 14.10
CA LEU A 379 -10.89 6.90 14.65
C LEU A 379 -10.96 7.61 16.00
N ARG A 380 -10.04 7.31 16.93
CA ARG A 380 -9.95 8.00 18.21
C ARG A 380 -9.71 9.50 18.04
N THR A 381 -8.80 9.90 17.16
CA THR A 381 -8.53 11.33 16.92
C THR A 381 -9.75 12.01 16.29
N GLN A 382 -10.43 11.38 15.34
CA GLN A 382 -11.69 11.87 14.77
C GLN A 382 -12.78 12.03 15.85
N ALA A 383 -12.94 11.04 16.72
CA ALA A 383 -13.88 11.08 17.83
C ALA A 383 -13.62 12.25 18.78
N ARG A 384 -12.35 12.52 19.09
CA ARG A 384 -11.94 13.68 19.90
C ARG A 384 -12.25 15.02 19.22
N VAL A 385 -12.04 15.11 17.90
CA VAL A 385 -12.40 16.29 17.11
C VAL A 385 -13.92 16.50 17.14
N ASN A 386 -14.70 15.46 16.87
CA ASN A 386 -16.16 15.52 16.89
C ASN A 386 -16.71 15.87 18.29
N LEU A 387 -16.07 15.38 19.35
CA LEU A 387 -16.44 15.75 20.72
C LEU A 387 -16.19 17.24 21.00
N ALA A 388 -15.09 17.79 20.49
CA ALA A 388 -14.77 19.22 20.62
C ALA A 388 -15.67 20.12 19.77
N LEU A 389 -16.15 19.62 18.62
CA LEU A 389 -17.12 20.29 17.75
C LEU A 389 -18.58 20.08 18.20
N GLU A 390 -18.81 19.45 19.37
CA GLU A 390 -20.14 19.15 19.91
C GLU A 390 -21.00 18.21 19.03
N ASN A 391 -20.37 17.50 18.09
CA ASN A 391 -20.99 16.45 17.27
C ASN A 391 -21.05 15.14 18.07
N TYR A 392 -21.78 15.14 19.18
CA TYR A 392 -21.74 14.08 20.19
C TYR A 392 -22.14 12.69 19.65
N GLU A 393 -23.16 12.61 18.80
CA GLU A 393 -23.59 11.35 18.18
C GLU A 393 -22.47 10.71 17.35
N GLN A 394 -21.78 11.52 16.54
CA GLN A 394 -20.69 11.05 15.70
C GLN A 394 -19.47 10.67 16.56
N ALA A 395 -19.15 11.47 17.57
CA ALA A 395 -18.06 11.17 18.50
C ALA A 395 -18.24 9.81 19.19
N VAL A 396 -19.45 9.51 19.68
CA VAL A 396 -19.75 8.20 20.30
C VAL A 396 -19.63 7.06 19.29
N ARG A 397 -20.09 7.23 18.05
CA ARG A 397 -19.91 6.22 16.99
C ARG A 397 -18.43 5.95 16.71
N ASP A 398 -17.64 7.01 16.51
CA ASP A 398 -16.22 6.91 16.20
C ASP A 398 -15.44 6.25 17.36
N PHE A 399 -15.75 6.60 18.62
CA PHE A 399 -15.14 5.95 19.79
C PHE A 399 -15.50 4.47 19.90
N LYS A 400 -16.74 4.07 19.59
CA LYS A 400 -17.14 2.65 19.57
C LYS A 400 -16.34 1.89 18.52
N SER A 401 -16.29 2.39 17.29
CA SER A 401 -15.47 1.82 16.24
C SER A 401 -13.98 1.78 16.62
N ALA A 402 -13.45 2.81 17.29
CA ALA A 402 -12.08 2.81 17.76
C ALA A 402 -11.81 1.71 18.80
N VAL A 403 -12.74 1.47 19.74
CA VAL A 403 -12.63 0.38 20.72
C VAL A 403 -12.66 -0.99 20.03
N ASP A 404 -13.61 -1.20 19.11
CA ASP A 404 -13.78 -2.46 18.41
C ASP A 404 -12.53 -2.81 17.58
N GLU A 405 -11.99 -1.84 16.83
CA GLU A 405 -10.76 -2.04 16.04
C GLU A 405 -9.52 -2.21 16.94
N ALA A 406 -9.43 -1.47 18.05
CA ALA A 406 -8.35 -1.63 19.02
C ALA A 406 -8.31 -3.03 19.66
N GLN A 407 -9.47 -3.67 19.86
CA GLN A 407 -9.54 -5.04 20.38
C GLN A 407 -9.15 -6.11 19.37
N LYS A 408 -9.37 -5.85 18.08
CA LYS A 408 -8.96 -6.75 16.98
C LYS A 408 -7.47 -6.60 16.66
N ASP A 409 -6.91 -5.41 16.87
CA ASP A 409 -5.50 -5.12 16.64
C ASP A 409 -4.63 -5.81 17.70
N GLY A 410 -3.91 -6.86 17.28
CA GLY A 410 -3.00 -7.62 18.13
C GLY A 410 -1.78 -6.83 18.64
N SER A 411 -1.61 -5.56 18.22
CA SER A 411 -0.55 -4.67 18.72
C SER A 411 -0.99 -3.72 19.84
N THR A 412 -2.27 -3.70 20.19
CA THR A 412 -2.83 -2.79 21.20
C THR A 412 -2.72 -3.35 22.61
N THR A 413 -2.38 -2.50 23.59
CA THR A 413 -2.33 -2.93 25.00
C THR A 413 -3.70 -2.86 25.66
N GLU A 414 -3.94 -3.68 26.68
CA GLU A 414 -5.17 -3.59 27.49
C GLU A 414 -5.39 -2.18 28.09
N ARG A 415 -4.28 -1.49 28.39
CA ARG A 415 -4.29 -0.11 28.86
C ARG A 415 -4.89 0.83 27.82
N ASP A 416 -4.47 0.75 26.56
CA ASP A 416 -4.98 1.60 25.49
C ASP A 416 -6.49 1.39 25.29
N VAL A 417 -6.94 0.13 25.33
CA VAL A 417 -8.38 -0.21 25.25
C VAL A 417 -9.15 0.37 26.44
N ARG A 418 -8.59 0.30 27.65
CA ARG A 418 -9.21 0.88 28.85
C ARG A 418 -9.29 2.41 28.77
N GLU A 419 -8.25 3.07 28.26
CA GLU A 419 -8.24 4.52 28.03
C GLU A 419 -9.33 4.92 27.01
N LEU A 420 -9.43 4.20 25.89
CA LEU A 420 -10.49 4.39 24.88
C LEU A 420 -11.90 4.23 25.47
N ARG A 421 -12.14 3.19 26.27
CA ARG A 421 -13.45 2.99 26.94
C ARG A 421 -13.78 4.11 27.91
N THR A 422 -12.76 4.67 28.58
CA THR A 422 -12.94 5.82 29.47
C THR A 422 -13.33 7.08 28.69
N GLU A 423 -12.71 7.31 27.52
CA GLU A 423 -13.08 8.39 26.62
C GLU A 423 -14.47 8.20 26.01
N LEU A 424 -14.81 6.97 25.62
CA LEU A 424 -16.15 6.62 25.15
C LEU A 424 -17.21 6.94 26.21
N LYS A 425 -17.00 6.54 27.47
CA LYS A 425 -17.94 6.84 28.56
C LYS A 425 -18.13 8.35 28.72
N LYS A 426 -17.06 9.15 28.63
CA LYS A 426 -17.16 10.63 28.67
C LYS A 426 -17.98 11.17 27.50
N ALA A 427 -17.77 10.65 26.29
CA ALA A 427 -18.55 11.04 25.12
C ALA A 427 -20.03 10.65 25.24
N GLU A 428 -20.33 9.48 25.81
CA GLU A 428 -21.71 9.03 26.07
C GLU A 428 -22.40 9.89 27.14
N THR A 429 -21.69 10.25 28.22
CA THR A 429 -22.20 11.22 29.20
C THR A 429 -22.47 12.58 28.55
N ALA A 430 -21.57 13.07 27.69
CA ALA A 430 -21.76 14.34 26.98
C ALA A 430 -22.95 14.29 26.01
N LEU A 431 -23.14 13.19 25.29
CA LEU A 431 -24.29 12.94 24.41
C LEU A 431 -25.60 12.84 25.20
N LYS A 432 -25.60 12.16 26.35
CA LYS A 432 -26.78 12.11 27.21
C LYS A 432 -27.13 13.51 27.70
N ARG A 433 -26.11 14.27 28.13
CA ARG A 433 -26.27 15.65 28.58
C ARG A 433 -26.76 16.61 27.50
N SER A 434 -26.39 16.41 26.24
CA SER A 434 -26.90 17.25 25.14
C SER A 434 -28.38 16.97 24.83
N LYS A 435 -28.87 15.77 25.17
CA LYS A 435 -30.26 15.35 24.99
C LYS A 435 -31.14 15.62 26.21
N THR A 436 -30.57 15.71 27.40
CA THR A 436 -31.31 16.06 28.62
C THR A 436 -31.56 17.57 28.70
N LYS A 437 -32.66 17.95 29.35
CA LYS A 437 -33.00 19.35 29.58
C LYS A 437 -31.90 20.03 30.40
N ASP A 438 -31.43 21.21 30.00
CA ASP A 438 -30.46 21.99 30.77
C ASP A 438 -31.18 22.78 31.88
N TYR A 439 -31.25 22.21 33.10
CA TYR A 439 -31.92 22.81 34.24
C TYR A 439 -31.28 24.13 34.70
N TYR A 440 -29.97 24.29 34.51
CA TYR A 440 -29.27 25.54 34.82
C TYR A 440 -29.70 26.64 33.84
N LYS A 441 -29.82 26.31 32.56
CA LYS A 441 -30.34 27.23 31.53
C LYS A 441 -31.81 27.58 31.75
N ILE A 442 -32.63 26.63 32.20
CA ILE A 442 -34.04 26.87 32.54
C ILE A 442 -34.17 27.86 33.71
N LEU A 443 -33.33 27.73 34.76
CA LEU A 443 -33.31 28.70 35.87
C LEU A 443 -32.53 29.98 35.56
N GLY A 444 -31.78 30.04 34.46
CA GLY A 444 -30.97 31.19 34.08
C GLY A 444 -29.76 31.41 35.00
N VAL A 445 -29.19 30.34 35.54
CA VAL A 445 -28.01 30.38 36.42
C VAL A 445 -26.81 29.69 35.78
N HIS A 446 -25.60 30.07 36.19
CA HIS A 446 -24.39 29.39 35.76
C HIS A 446 -24.25 28.03 36.46
N ARG A 447 -23.54 27.06 35.86
CA ARG A 447 -23.38 25.71 36.45
C ARG A 447 -22.64 25.72 37.79
N GLU A 448 -21.74 26.67 37.97
CA GLU A 448 -21.00 26.89 39.22
C GLU A 448 -21.77 27.75 40.23
N CYS A 449 -23.08 27.93 40.03
CA CYS A 449 -23.90 28.72 40.94
C CYS A 449 -23.98 28.10 42.33
N THR A 450 -24.10 28.98 43.32
CA THR A 450 -24.33 28.61 44.72
C THR A 450 -25.79 28.23 44.95
N ASP A 451 -26.06 27.44 46.00
CA ASP A 451 -27.43 27.04 46.36
C ASP A 451 -28.36 28.24 46.62
N ILE A 452 -27.79 29.37 47.05
CA ILE A 452 -28.50 30.63 47.26
C ILE A 452 -28.97 31.21 45.92
N GLU A 453 -28.11 31.19 44.90
CA GLU A 453 -28.42 31.66 43.55
C GLU A 453 -29.49 30.80 42.89
N ILE A 454 -29.44 29.46 43.07
CA ILE A 454 -30.47 28.54 42.60
C ILE A 454 -31.83 28.89 43.22
N LYS A 455 -31.90 29.04 44.54
CA LYS A 455 -33.14 29.42 45.25
C LYS A 455 -33.65 30.79 44.82
N LYS A 456 -32.75 31.76 44.60
CA LYS A 456 -33.12 33.10 44.15
C LYS A 456 -33.65 33.10 42.72
N ALA A 457 -33.02 32.36 41.83
CA ALA A 457 -33.44 32.19 40.44
C ALA A 457 -34.79 31.47 40.34
N TYR A 458 -34.98 30.39 41.10
CA TYR A 458 -36.27 29.70 41.19
C TYR A 458 -37.40 30.64 41.62
N ARG A 459 -37.23 31.41 42.71
CA ARG A 459 -38.25 32.38 43.15
C ARG A 459 -38.59 33.40 42.06
N LYS A 460 -37.59 33.86 41.30
CA LYS A 460 -37.76 34.85 40.23
C LYS A 460 -38.51 34.27 39.04
N GLU A 461 -38.07 33.12 38.52
CA GLU A 461 -38.68 32.51 37.33
C GLU A 461 -40.05 31.89 37.65
N SER A 462 -40.24 31.30 38.84
CA SER A 462 -41.55 30.78 39.27
C SER A 462 -42.59 31.89 39.39
N LEU A 463 -42.23 33.07 39.91
CA LEU A 463 -43.17 34.20 40.01
C LEU A 463 -43.56 34.75 38.63
N LYS A 464 -42.65 34.68 37.67
CA LYS A 464 -42.83 35.17 36.30
C LYS A 464 -43.68 34.22 35.44
N HIS A 465 -43.53 32.92 35.64
CA HIS A 465 -44.25 31.89 34.90
C HIS A 465 -45.48 31.35 35.65
N HIS A 466 -45.82 31.89 36.82
CA HIS A 466 -46.95 31.43 37.63
C HIS A 466 -48.30 31.45 36.85
N PRO A 467 -49.10 30.37 36.87
CA PRO A 467 -50.38 30.30 36.14
C PRO A 467 -51.35 31.44 36.50
N ASP A 468 -51.50 31.75 37.78
CA ASP A 468 -52.39 32.81 38.28
C ASP A 468 -51.99 34.23 37.84
N LYS A 469 -50.75 34.41 37.36
CA LYS A 469 -50.25 35.70 36.86
C LYS A 469 -50.23 35.78 35.33
N GLY A 470 -50.91 34.84 34.65
CA GLY A 470 -50.94 34.75 33.20
C GLY A 470 -49.63 34.23 32.60
N GLY A 471 -48.85 33.47 33.39
CA GLY A 471 -47.60 32.87 32.97
C GLY A 471 -47.78 31.59 32.15
N ASP A 472 -46.73 31.19 31.46
CA ASP A 472 -46.67 29.95 30.68
C ASP A 472 -46.55 28.72 31.60
N GLU A 473 -47.61 27.91 31.64
CA GLU A 473 -47.72 26.73 32.51
C GLU A 473 -46.67 25.66 32.20
N GLU A 474 -46.26 25.51 30.94
CA GLU A 474 -45.23 24.54 30.56
C GLU A 474 -43.85 24.98 31.07
N LYS A 475 -43.54 26.27 30.96
CA LYS A 475 -42.31 26.83 31.52
C LYS A 475 -42.32 26.79 33.04
N PHE A 476 -43.46 27.00 33.68
CA PHE A 476 -43.58 26.85 35.13
C PHE A 476 -43.26 25.42 35.58
N LYS A 477 -43.79 24.41 34.88
CA LYS A 477 -43.46 23.00 35.14
C LYS A 477 -41.96 22.73 35.00
N LEU A 478 -41.32 23.24 33.95
CA LEU A 478 -39.87 23.12 33.74
C LEU A 478 -39.04 23.80 34.84
N VAL A 479 -39.47 24.96 35.34
CA VAL A 479 -38.77 25.69 36.42
C VAL A 479 -38.89 24.94 37.76
N VAL A 480 -40.04 24.34 38.04
CA VAL A 480 -40.25 23.50 39.23
C VAL A 480 -39.41 22.22 39.15
N GLU A 481 -39.44 21.55 37.99
CA GLU A 481 -38.62 20.37 37.69
C GLU A 481 -37.13 20.71 37.89
N ALA A 482 -36.64 21.81 37.29
CA ALA A 482 -35.26 22.26 37.40
C ALA A 482 -34.83 22.52 38.86
N HIS A 483 -35.66 23.18 39.66
CA HIS A 483 -35.36 23.41 41.06
C HIS A 483 -35.35 22.10 41.87
N SER A 484 -36.24 21.15 41.59
CA SER A 484 -36.28 19.87 42.30
C SER A 484 -35.03 19.00 42.13
N VAL A 485 -34.34 19.16 41.00
CA VAL A 485 -33.08 18.47 40.69
C VAL A 485 -31.89 19.25 41.22
N LEU A 486 -31.86 20.57 41.01
CA LEU A 486 -30.69 21.40 41.35
C LEU A 486 -30.60 21.82 42.83
N SER A 487 -31.72 21.79 43.57
CA SER A 487 -31.73 22.21 44.99
C SER A 487 -31.21 21.14 45.96
N ASP A 488 -31.14 19.88 45.53
CA ASP A 488 -30.58 18.77 46.31
C ASP A 488 -29.14 18.49 45.85
N PRO A 489 -28.12 18.52 46.73
CA PRO A 489 -26.73 18.29 46.35
C PRO A 489 -26.45 16.93 45.70
N GLN A 490 -27.14 15.87 46.12
CA GLN A 490 -26.96 14.53 45.57
C GLN A 490 -27.63 14.40 44.20
N ARG A 491 -28.83 14.96 44.02
CA ARG A 491 -29.51 14.97 42.71
C ARG A 491 -28.79 15.88 41.72
N ARG A 492 -28.29 17.03 42.17
CA ARG A 492 -27.44 17.92 41.38
C ARG A 492 -26.16 17.22 40.92
N ALA A 493 -25.46 16.52 41.83
CA ALA A 493 -24.27 15.75 41.47
C ALA A 493 -24.59 14.62 40.47
N ARG A 494 -25.69 13.87 40.67
CA ARG A 494 -26.14 12.82 39.73
C ARG A 494 -26.47 13.40 38.35
N TYR A 495 -27.20 14.50 38.30
CA TYR A 495 -27.49 15.24 37.08
C TYR A 495 -26.21 15.74 36.39
N ASP A 496 -25.27 16.31 37.15
CA ASP A 496 -23.99 16.80 36.64
C ASP A 496 -23.09 15.67 36.10
N MET A 497 -23.21 14.46 36.66
CA MET A 497 -22.58 13.23 36.18
C MET A 497 -23.32 12.56 35.00
N GLY A 498 -24.50 13.07 34.62
CA GLY A 498 -25.36 12.48 33.60
C GLY A 498 -26.06 11.20 34.03
N GLU A 499 -26.15 10.94 35.34
CA GLU A 499 -26.84 9.80 35.95
C GLU A 499 -28.27 10.17 36.36
N ASP A 500 -29.17 10.42 35.41
CA ASP A 500 -30.57 10.69 35.78
C ASP A 500 -31.44 9.43 35.94
N GLU A 501 -32.34 9.52 36.93
CA GLU A 501 -33.29 8.53 37.50
C GLU A 501 -34.37 8.02 36.52
N ASP A 502 -34.42 8.50 35.27
CA ASP A 502 -35.49 8.15 34.32
C ASP A 502 -35.19 6.92 33.44
N GLY A 503 -34.21 6.09 33.84
CA GLY A 503 -33.78 4.90 33.08
C GLY A 503 -33.85 3.57 33.81
N GLN A 504 -34.40 3.52 35.03
CA GLN A 504 -34.41 2.31 35.85
C GLN A 504 -35.81 2.02 36.41
N ASN A 505 -36.79 1.80 35.53
CA ASN A 505 -38.01 1.09 35.93
C ASN A 505 -38.56 0.17 34.82
N ASP A 506 -37.67 -0.58 34.17
CA ASP A 506 -38.05 -1.75 33.35
C ASP A 506 -37.14 -2.93 33.74
N GLY A 507 -37.54 -3.69 34.76
CA GLY A 507 -36.88 -4.95 35.12
C GLY A 507 -36.89 -5.31 36.60
N MET A 508 -38.03 -5.80 37.09
CA MET A 508 -38.17 -6.81 38.16
C MET A 508 -36.90 -7.19 38.96
N ASN A 509 -36.74 -6.64 40.18
CA ASN A 509 -36.45 -7.43 41.38
C ASN A 509 -36.75 -6.63 42.66
N GLY A 510 -37.56 -7.19 43.56
CA GLY A 510 -38.18 -6.49 44.69
C GLY A 510 -37.30 -6.29 45.93
N GLY A 511 -37.66 -5.28 46.73
CA GLY A 511 -37.15 -5.09 48.08
C GLY A 511 -37.26 -3.68 48.65
N MET A 512 -38.46 -3.31 49.12
CA MET A 512 -38.73 -2.42 50.27
C MET A 512 -38.12 -0.99 50.34
N GLY A 513 -39.01 0.01 50.15
CA GLY A 513 -38.93 1.40 50.69
C GLY A 513 -38.32 2.44 49.74
N GLY A 514 -38.94 3.56 49.38
CA GLY A 514 -40.19 4.23 49.72
C GLY A 514 -40.07 5.68 49.19
N MET A 515 -41.19 6.27 48.73
CA MET A 515 -41.33 7.63 48.16
C MET A 515 -40.87 7.76 46.69
N GLY A 516 -41.72 7.81 45.66
CA GLY A 516 -43.10 8.26 45.56
C GLY A 516 -43.13 9.47 44.60
N GLY A 517 -43.47 9.23 43.33
CA GLY A 517 -43.62 10.27 42.31
C GLY A 517 -44.59 11.36 42.77
N MET A 518 -44.17 12.62 42.61
CA MET A 518 -44.90 13.77 43.14
C MET A 518 -46.20 13.98 42.34
N SER A 519 -47.33 13.80 43.03
CA SER A 519 -48.66 13.98 42.47
C SER A 519 -49.08 15.44 42.54
N GLN A 520 -50.09 15.82 41.75
CA GLN A 520 -50.64 17.19 41.74
C GLN A 520 -51.15 17.65 43.12
N ALA A 521 -51.40 16.73 44.06
CA ALA A 521 -51.78 17.01 45.44
C ALA A 521 -50.58 17.45 46.33
N ASP A 522 -49.36 17.02 45.99
CA ASP A 522 -48.15 17.37 46.75
C ASP A 522 -47.71 18.81 46.48
N ILE A 523 -48.03 19.34 45.29
CA ILE A 523 -47.80 20.74 44.91
C ILE A 523 -48.74 21.68 45.67
N ALA A 524 -49.98 21.26 45.92
CA ALA A 524 -50.95 22.02 46.72
C ALA A 524 -50.59 22.07 48.22
N ASN A 525 -50.06 20.97 48.77
CA ASN A 525 -49.61 20.92 50.16
C ASN A 525 -48.34 21.76 50.41
N LEU A 526 -47.43 21.84 49.44
CA LEU A 526 -46.27 22.73 49.51
C LEU A 526 -46.68 24.23 49.48
N PHE A 527 -47.80 24.55 48.83
CA PHE A 527 -48.38 25.90 48.77
C PHE A 527 -49.05 26.32 50.09
N ALA A 528 -49.70 25.38 50.79
CA ALA A 528 -50.37 25.65 52.07
C ALA A 528 -49.40 25.99 53.22
N GLN A 529 -48.17 25.48 53.17
CA GLN A 529 -47.17 25.70 54.21
C GLN A 529 -46.54 27.11 54.20
N PHE A 530 -46.69 27.87 53.11
CA PHE A 530 -46.03 29.17 52.95
C PHE A 530 -46.92 30.38 53.30
N ASN A 531 -48.24 30.19 53.43
CA ASN A 531 -49.19 31.29 53.60
C ASN A 531 -49.80 31.41 55.02
N GLY A 532 -49.26 30.69 56.01
CA GLY A 532 -49.72 30.70 57.39
C GLY A 532 -48.70 31.31 58.35
N PHE A 533 -49.08 32.43 58.96
CA PHE A 533 -48.50 33.05 60.17
C PHE A 533 -47.29 33.99 60.03
N GLY A 534 -47.62 35.28 59.86
CA GLY A 534 -46.85 36.38 60.43
C GLY A 534 -47.39 36.79 61.80
N GLY A 535 -46.48 37.15 62.72
CA GLY A 535 -46.72 38.13 63.78
C GLY A 535 -46.72 37.62 65.23
N GLY A 536 -45.72 38.05 66.02
CA GLY A 536 -45.89 38.25 67.47
C GLY A 536 -44.72 37.90 68.41
N GLY A 537 -43.81 38.87 68.62
CA GLY A 537 -43.40 39.34 69.96
C GLY A 537 -42.45 38.56 70.89
N HIS A 538 -41.42 39.29 71.34
CA HIS A 538 -40.71 39.26 72.65
C HIS A 538 -39.41 38.44 72.85
N SER A 539 -38.28 39.16 72.75
CA SER A 539 -37.27 39.42 73.81
C SER A 539 -36.88 38.31 74.81
N HIS A 540 -35.62 37.85 74.78
CA HIS A 540 -34.60 38.23 75.78
C HIS A 540 -33.19 37.66 75.49
N SER A 541 -32.20 38.54 75.71
CA SER A 541 -30.79 38.37 76.10
C SER A 541 -30.21 36.98 76.42
N SER A 542 -28.98 36.71 75.94
CA SER A 542 -27.75 36.58 76.79
C SER A 542 -26.76 35.50 76.29
N ARG A 543 -25.54 35.97 75.95
CA ARG A 543 -24.23 35.47 76.43
C ARG A 543 -23.74 34.05 76.06
N GLY A 544 -22.56 34.02 75.42
CA GLY A 544 -21.53 33.00 75.66
C GLY A 544 -21.00 32.26 74.43
N GLY A 545 -19.78 32.59 73.97
CA GLY A 545 -18.93 31.63 73.25
C GLY A 545 -18.18 30.70 74.26
N PRO A 546 -17.07 30.03 73.89
CA PRO A 546 -16.53 29.71 72.56
C PRO A 546 -16.03 28.23 72.41
N GLY A 547 -15.64 27.85 71.19
CA GLY A 547 -14.54 26.89 70.93
C GLY A 547 -14.89 25.41 70.73
N PHE A 548 -14.43 24.79 69.63
CA PHE A 548 -13.32 23.83 69.62
C PHE A 548 -13.00 23.34 68.19
N SER A 549 -11.73 23.00 68.00
CA SER A 549 -11.02 22.66 66.76
C SER A 549 -10.71 21.15 66.66
N PHE A 550 -10.04 20.78 65.55
CA PHE A 550 -9.45 19.48 65.13
C PHE A 550 -10.40 18.52 64.40
N ALA A 551 -10.23 18.27 63.09
CA ALA A 551 -9.13 17.63 62.34
C ALA A 551 -9.17 16.09 62.42
N PHE A 552 -9.49 15.45 61.30
CA PHE A 552 -8.58 14.60 60.51
C PHE A 552 -9.05 14.57 59.06
#